data_AF-A0A438EDS5-F1
#
_entry.id   AF-A0A438EDS5-F1
#
_cell.length_a   1.000
_cell.length_b   1.000
_cell.length_c   1.000
_cell.angle_alpha   90.00
_cell.angle_beta   90.00
_cell.angle_gamma   90.00
#
_symmetry.space_group_name_H-M   'P 1'
#
loop_
_entity.id
_entity.type
_entity.pdbx_description
1 polymer ?
#
loop_
_entity_poly.entity_id
_entity_poly.type
_entity_poly.pdbx_seq_one_letter_code
_entity_poly.pdbx_strand_id
1 'polypeptide(L)'
;MGYLDGTITQPKSDDPSFSNWDAQNSMVTAWLIHSMEDRIGDTNLFYSTAKGIWDAINLAYSDLENSSQMLKLRNRARDLKMIEKERVYDFLGGQNQDLDEVRGRLTGMKPLLSIEEAFATVPHEEPHQGE
;
A
#
# COMPACT_ATOMS: atom_id res chain seq x y z
N MET A 1 11.93 25.14 15.76
CA MET A 1 11.60 24.68 14.38
C MET A 1 12.72 24.94 13.39
N GLY A 2 13.44 26.06 13.47
CA GLY A 2 14.41 26.42 12.41
C GLY A 2 15.58 25.45 12.16
N TYR A 3 15.98 24.66 13.16
CA TYR A 3 17.01 23.61 13.01
C TYR A 3 16.48 22.33 12.33
N LEU A 4 15.15 22.13 12.29
CA LEU A 4 14.51 20.95 11.69
C LEU A 4 14.16 21.20 10.21
N ASP A 5 13.61 22.37 9.92
CA ASP A 5 13.25 22.77 8.54
C ASP A 5 14.48 23.26 7.74
N GLY A 6 15.56 23.67 8.41
CA GLY A 6 16.79 24.15 7.78
C GLY A 6 16.82 25.65 7.53
N THR A 7 15.87 26.41 8.07
CA THR A 7 15.90 27.88 8.04
C THR A 7 17.07 28.44 8.87
N ILE A 8 17.52 27.71 9.89
CA ILE A 8 18.78 27.99 10.60
C ILE A 8 19.87 27.11 9.99
N THR A 9 20.63 27.68 9.06
CA THR A 9 21.69 26.98 8.33
C THR A 9 22.95 26.83 9.16
N GLN A 10 23.72 25.77 8.88
CA GLN A 10 25.03 25.54 9.48
C GLN A 10 25.99 26.69 9.07
N PRO A 11 26.50 27.47 10.03
CA PRO A 11 27.53 28.47 9.76
C PRO A 11 28.83 27.79 9.33
N LYS A 12 29.73 28.55 8.71
CA LYS A 12 31.08 28.04 8.44
C LYS A 12 31.84 27.86 9.75
N SER A 13 32.80 26.94 9.78
CA SER A 13 33.56 26.61 10.99
C SER A 13 34.43 27.76 11.53
N ASP A 14 34.71 28.78 10.72
CA ASP A 14 35.41 30.01 11.09
C ASP A 14 34.49 31.10 11.63
N ASP A 15 33.17 30.88 11.59
CA ASP A 15 32.17 31.83 12.08
C ASP A 15 32.04 31.76 13.61
N PRO A 16 32.11 32.90 14.34
CA PRO A 16 31.91 32.93 15.79
C PRO A 16 30.57 32.34 16.26
N SER A 17 29.55 32.34 15.40
CA SER A 17 28.23 31.77 15.69
C SER A 17 28.19 30.23 15.60
N PHE A 18 29.21 29.59 15.03
CA PHE A 18 29.26 28.13 14.84
C PHE A 18 29.14 27.37 16.16
N SER A 19 29.86 27.79 17.20
CA SER A 19 29.83 27.11 18.50
C SER A 19 28.44 27.14 19.14
N ASN A 20 27.75 28.29 19.04
CA ASN A 20 26.39 28.40 19.55
C ASN A 20 25.41 27.58 18.71
N TRP A 21 25.56 27.58 17.37
CA TRP A 21 24.76 26.76 16.49
C TRP A 21 24.91 25.26 16.78
N ASP A 22 26.15 24.79 16.98
CA ASP A 22 26.47 23.39 17.24
C ASP A 22 25.87 22.90 18.57
N ALA A 23 25.95 23.71 19.63
CA ALA A 23 25.34 23.41 20.90
C ALA A 23 23.80 23.30 20.81
N GLN A 24 23.16 24.23 20.09
CA GLN A 24 21.70 24.23 19.91
C GLN A 24 21.24 23.08 19.01
N ASN A 25 21.96 22.82 17.91
CA ASN A 25 21.71 21.68 17.04
C ASN A 25 21.85 20.35 17.82
N SER A 26 22.91 20.21 18.63
CA SER A 26 23.12 19.03 19.48
C SER A 26 21.97 18.82 20.48
N MET A 27 21.49 19.89 21.12
CA MET A 27 20.34 19.81 22.03
C MET A 27 19.07 19.33 21.32
N VAL A 28 18.80 19.86 20.12
CA VAL A 28 17.64 19.43 19.32
C VAL A 28 17.77 17.98 18.85
N THR A 29 18.98 17.53 18.47
CA THR A 29 19.22 16.12 18.14
C THR A 29 18.97 15.20 19.34
N ALA A 30 19.41 15.58 20.54
CA ALA A 30 19.17 14.80 21.75
C ALA A 30 17.68 14.71 22.09
N TRP A 31 16.93 15.82 21.96
CA TRP A 31 15.47 15.79 22.16
C TRP A 31 14.76 14.90 21.14
N LEU A 32 15.17 14.95 19.87
CA LEU A 32 14.65 14.06 18.84
C LEU A 32 14.90 12.59 19.20
N ILE A 33 16.15 12.22 19.45
CA ILE A 33 16.53 10.82 19.76
C ILE A 33 15.80 10.32 21.01
N HIS A 34 15.75 11.11 22.09
CA HIS A 34 15.04 10.72 23.32
C HIS A 34 13.51 10.66 23.18
N SER A 35 12.94 11.30 22.15
CA SER A 35 11.50 11.22 21.87
C SER A 35 11.11 10.02 20.99
N MET A 36 12.09 9.29 20.47
CA MET A 36 11.90 8.14 19.59
C MET A 36 11.92 6.82 20.36
N GLU A 37 11.32 5.79 19.79
CA GLU A 37 11.51 4.41 20.25
C GLU A 37 12.99 4.02 20.06
N ASP A 38 13.61 3.37 21.05
CA ASP A 38 15.08 3.15 21.13
C ASP A 38 15.69 2.63 19.81
N ARG A 39 15.00 1.72 19.12
CA ARG A 39 15.45 1.11 17.86
C ARG A 39 15.53 2.10 16.69
N ILE A 40 14.71 3.14 16.73
CA ILE A 40 14.64 4.22 15.74
C ILE A 40 15.69 5.29 16.11
N GLY A 41 15.88 5.56 17.41
CA GLY A 41 16.93 6.46 17.88
C GLY A 41 18.34 5.98 17.49
N ASP A 42 18.65 4.71 17.74
CA ASP A 42 19.97 4.11 17.47
C ASP A 42 20.38 4.13 15.99
N THR A 43 19.42 3.98 15.08
CA THR A 43 19.68 4.00 13.63
C THR A 43 19.95 5.41 13.09
N ASN A 44 19.52 6.45 13.81
CA ASN A 44 19.66 7.86 13.40
C ASN A 44 20.80 8.60 14.13
N LEU A 45 21.50 7.94 15.06
CA LEU A 45 22.64 8.50 15.81
C LEU A 45 23.83 8.93 14.93
N PHE A 46 23.88 8.47 13.68
CA PHE A 46 24.95 8.76 12.72
C PHE A 46 24.82 10.13 12.04
N TYR A 47 23.68 10.81 12.18
CA TYR A 47 23.49 12.14 11.57
C TYR A 47 23.97 13.24 12.52
N SER A 48 24.83 14.12 12.00
CA SER A 48 25.41 15.24 12.77
C SER A 48 24.47 16.44 12.92
N THR A 49 23.30 16.44 12.27
CA THR A 49 22.37 17.57 12.30
C THR A 49 20.93 17.13 12.58
N ALA A 50 20.20 17.97 13.31
CA ALA A 50 18.80 17.74 13.63
C ALA A 50 17.94 17.63 12.35
N LYS A 51 18.25 18.44 11.34
CA LYS A 51 17.65 18.36 10.01
C LYS A 51 17.92 17.01 9.33
N GLY A 52 19.16 16.52 9.37
CA GLY A 52 19.53 15.24 8.79
C GLY A 52 18.73 14.07 9.39
N ILE A 53 18.60 14.06 10.72
CA ILE A 53 17.76 13.09 11.45
C ILE A 53 16.29 13.21 10.99
N TRP A 54 15.76 14.44 10.96
CA TRP A 54 14.37 14.70 10.59
C TRP A 54 14.04 14.26 9.15
N ASP A 55 14.92 14.58 8.20
CA ASP A 55 14.74 14.23 6.79
C ASP A 55 14.83 12.70 6.58
N ALA A 56 15.75 12.02 7.26
CA ALA A 56 15.89 10.56 7.20
C ALA A 56 14.65 9.82 7.72
N ILE A 57 14.08 10.30 8.82
CA ILE A 57 12.86 9.74 9.41
C ILE A 57 11.67 9.99 8.48
N ASN A 58 11.50 11.21 7.98
CA ASN A 58 10.41 11.49 7.05
C ASN A 58 10.49 10.60 5.80
N LEU A 59 11.68 10.38 5.25
CA LEU A 59 11.86 9.48 4.11
C LEU A 59 11.49 8.03 4.46
N ALA A 60 12.04 7.49 5.57
CA ALA A 60 11.83 6.11 5.96
C ALA A 60 10.36 5.79 6.27
N TYR A 61 9.66 6.71 6.93
CA TYR A 61 8.28 6.48 7.38
C TYR A 61 7.22 6.92 6.35
N SER A 62 7.51 7.90 5.48
CA SER A 62 6.61 8.25 4.39
C SER A 62 6.48 7.11 3.36
N ASP A 63 7.60 6.48 3.00
CA ASP A 63 7.58 5.34 2.06
C ASP A 63 6.94 4.09 2.66
N LEU A 64 7.13 3.84 3.95
CA LEU A 64 6.54 2.70 4.64
C LEU A 64 5.01 2.82 4.73
N GLU A 65 4.50 4.01 5.03
CA GLU A 65 3.07 4.27 5.10
C GLU A 65 2.42 4.10 3.71
N ASN A 66 3.02 4.66 2.67
CA ASN A 66 2.57 4.48 1.27
C ASN A 66 2.60 3.00 0.85
N SER A 67 3.66 2.27 1.20
CA SER A 67 3.81 0.85 0.87
C SER A 67 2.80 -0.03 1.60
N SER A 68 2.55 0.23 2.89
CA SER A 68 1.55 -0.46 3.70
C SER A 68 0.13 -0.25 3.16
N GLN A 69 -0.20 0.99 2.81
CA GLN A 69 -1.49 1.33 2.20
C GLN A 69 -1.66 0.66 0.83
N MET A 70 -0.63 0.71 -0.02
CA MET A 70 -0.63 0.07 -1.34
C MET A 70 -0.79 -1.46 -1.24
N LEU A 71 -0.10 -2.10 -0.30
CA LEU A 71 -0.24 -3.53 -0.04
C LEU A 71 -1.66 -3.90 0.41
N LYS A 72 -2.25 -3.12 1.32
CA LYS A 72 -3.65 -3.30 1.75
C LYS A 72 -4.63 -3.19 0.58
N LEU A 73 -4.47 -2.18 -0.28
CA LEU A 73 -5.30 -2.01 -1.48
C LEU A 73 -5.15 -3.17 -2.46
N ARG A 74 -3.92 -3.62 -2.71
CA ARG A 74 -3.63 -4.76 -3.57
C ARG A 74 -4.27 -6.05 -3.07
N ASN A 75 -4.21 -6.29 -1.75
CA ASN A 75 -4.85 -7.44 -1.13
C ASN A 75 -6.38 -7.38 -1.27
N ARG A 76 -7.00 -6.23 -0.96
CA ARG A 76 -8.45 -6.06 -1.15
C ARG A 76 -8.89 -6.31 -2.59
N ALA A 77 -8.16 -5.77 -3.57
CA ALA A 77 -8.45 -5.98 -4.99
C ALA A 77 -8.34 -7.46 -5.39
N ARG A 78 -7.34 -8.17 -4.85
CA ARG A 78 -7.18 -9.61 -5.07
C ARG A 78 -8.34 -10.41 -4.45
N ASP A 79 -8.73 -10.08 -3.24
CA ASP A 79 -9.79 -10.79 -2.52
C ASP A 79 -11.15 -10.60 -3.21
N LEU A 80 -11.45 -9.38 -3.68
CA LEU A 80 -12.64 -9.11 -4.49
C LEU A 80 -12.66 -9.95 -5.79
N LYS A 81 -11.52 -10.07 -6.47
CA LYS A 81 -11.42 -10.93 -7.66
C LYS A 81 -11.62 -12.42 -7.34
N MET A 82 -11.17 -12.88 -6.17
CA MET A 82 -11.41 -14.26 -5.76
C MET A 82 -12.89 -14.50 -5.45
N ILE A 83 -13.56 -13.57 -4.77
CA ILE A 83 -14.99 -13.64 -4.47
C ILE A 83 -15.82 -13.66 -5.76
N GLU A 84 -15.48 -12.81 -6.74
CA GLU A 84 -16.16 -12.80 -8.04
C GLU A 84 -15.99 -14.14 -8.76
N LYS A 85 -14.76 -14.68 -8.77
CA LYS A 85 -14.46 -15.98 -9.34
C LYS A 85 -15.28 -17.10 -8.66
N GLU A 86 -15.34 -17.12 -7.33
CA GLU A 86 -16.12 -18.10 -6.56
C GLU A 86 -17.61 -18.03 -6.92
N ARG A 87 -18.19 -16.82 -6.99
CA ARG A 87 -19.59 -16.64 -7.39
C ARG A 87 -19.88 -17.15 -8.79
N VAL A 88 -18.97 -16.96 -9.74
CA VAL A 88 -19.09 -17.53 -11.09
C VAL A 88 -19.09 -19.05 -11.03
N TYR A 89 -18.23 -19.67 -10.24
CA TYR A 89 -18.24 -21.13 -10.06
C TYR A 89 -19.52 -21.65 -9.40
N ASP A 90 -20.00 -20.99 -8.35
CA ASP A 90 -21.25 -21.37 -7.67
C ASP A 90 -22.46 -21.25 -8.60
N PHE A 91 -22.52 -20.19 -9.41
CA PHE A 91 -23.56 -20.00 -10.41
C PHE A 91 -23.54 -21.10 -11.48
N LEU A 92 -22.37 -21.40 -12.03
CA LEU A 92 -22.20 -22.46 -13.03
C LEU A 92 -22.42 -23.86 -12.42
N GLY A 93 -22.12 -24.05 -11.14
CA GLY A 93 -22.34 -25.31 -10.42
C GLY A 93 -23.80 -25.54 -10.02
N GLY A 94 -24.58 -24.46 -9.83
CA GLY A 94 -26.01 -24.51 -9.52
C GLY A 94 -26.92 -24.72 -10.74
N GLN A 95 -26.46 -24.40 -11.95
CA GLN A 95 -27.15 -24.79 -13.19
C GLN A 95 -26.78 -26.22 -13.57
N ASN A 96 -27.67 -27.16 -13.24
CA ASN A 96 -27.82 -28.55 -13.71
C ASN A 96 -26.71 -29.22 -14.54
N GLN A 97 -26.46 -30.49 -14.20
CA GLN A 97 -25.45 -31.45 -14.67
C GLN A 97 -25.33 -31.66 -16.21
N ASP A 98 -26.18 -31.02 -17.02
CA ASP A 98 -26.25 -31.16 -18.48
C ASP A 98 -25.45 -30.09 -19.27
N LEU A 99 -24.81 -29.13 -18.60
CA LEU A 99 -24.06 -28.02 -19.23
C LEU A 99 -22.55 -28.27 -19.42
N ASP A 100 -22.13 -29.51 -19.65
CA ASP A 100 -20.70 -29.85 -19.80
C ASP A 100 -20.03 -29.13 -20.98
N GLU A 101 -20.76 -28.85 -22.07
CA GLU A 101 -20.23 -28.16 -23.25
C GLU A 101 -20.01 -26.65 -23.01
N VAL A 102 -20.97 -25.98 -22.34
CA VAL A 102 -20.87 -24.56 -21.98
C VAL A 102 -19.77 -24.37 -20.93
N ARG A 103 -19.67 -25.27 -19.96
CA ARG A 103 -18.63 -25.28 -18.92
C ARG A 103 -17.23 -25.50 -19.51
N GLY A 104 -17.08 -26.37 -20.51
CA GLY A 104 -15.84 -26.56 -21.26
C GLY A 104 -15.38 -25.31 -22.01
N ARG A 105 -16.32 -24.57 -22.63
CA ARG A 105 -16.04 -23.30 -23.32
C ARG A 105 -15.68 -22.17 -22.35
N LEU A 106 -16.40 -22.02 -21.24
CA LEU A 106 -16.10 -21.02 -20.20
C LEU A 106 -14.75 -21.28 -19.52
N THR A 107 -14.39 -22.53 -19.26
CA THR A 107 -13.11 -22.89 -18.62
C THR A 107 -11.90 -22.63 -19.53
N GLY A 108 -12.11 -22.61 -20.85
CA GLY A 108 -11.09 -22.30 -21.86
C GLY A 108 -10.96 -20.81 -22.21
N MET A 109 -11.94 -19.96 -21.88
CA MET A 109 -11.90 -18.53 -22.21
C MET A 109 -11.09 -17.76 -21.16
N LYS A 110 -9.96 -17.18 -21.60
CA LYS A 110 -9.23 -16.14 -20.88
C LYS A 110 -9.44 -14.79 -21.57
N PRO A 111 -9.66 -13.70 -20.83
CA PRO A 111 -9.79 -13.62 -19.36
C PRO A 111 -11.11 -14.25 -18.85
N LEU A 112 -11.16 -14.58 -17.55
CA LEU A 112 -12.36 -15.12 -16.91
C LEU A 112 -13.52 -14.13 -17.08
N LEU A 113 -14.65 -14.63 -17.57
CA LEU A 113 -15.88 -13.85 -17.78
C LEU A 113 -16.37 -13.27 -16.45
N SER A 114 -16.78 -12.00 -16.48
CA SER A 114 -17.51 -11.36 -15.39
C SER A 114 -18.88 -12.00 -15.20
N ILE A 115 -19.51 -11.76 -14.04
CA ILE A 115 -20.81 -12.34 -13.74
C ILE A 115 -21.89 -11.92 -14.78
N GLU A 116 -21.81 -10.69 -15.29
CA GLU A 116 -22.74 -10.16 -16.31
C GLU A 116 -22.60 -10.90 -17.64
N GLU A 117 -21.36 -11.22 -18.05
CA GLU A 117 -21.09 -11.98 -19.27
C GLU A 117 -21.48 -13.46 -19.12
N ALA A 118 -21.36 -14.02 -17.91
CA ALA A 118 -21.85 -15.35 -17.59
C ALA A 118 -23.38 -15.43 -17.69
N PHE A 119 -24.11 -14.38 -17.29
CA PHE A 119 -25.57 -14.30 -17.49
C PHE A 119 -25.95 -14.21 -18.97
N ALA A 120 -25.20 -13.44 -19.78
CA ALA A 120 -25.48 -13.25 -21.21
C ALA A 120 -25.21 -14.51 -22.06
N THR A 121 -24.42 -15.46 -21.55
CA THR A 121 -24.08 -16.70 -22.26
C THR A 121 -25.07 -17.84 -22.03
N VAL A 122 -25.97 -17.73 -21.06
CA VAL A 122 -27.03 -18.72 -20.78
C VAL A 122 -28.22 -18.40 -21.70
N PRO A 123 -28.53 -19.24 -22.72
CA PRO A 123 -29.73 -19.04 -23.52
C PRO A 123 -30.96 -19.20 -22.65
N HIS A 124 -31.89 -18.25 -22.73
CA HIS A 124 -33.19 -18.35 -22.06
C HIS A 124 -34.01 -19.43 -22.79
N GLU A 125 -33.96 -20.69 -22.32
CA GLU A 125 -34.92 -21.69 -22.78
C GLU A 125 -36.30 -21.32 -22.23
N GLU A 126 -37.16 -20.75 -23.09
CA GLU A 126 -38.56 -20.56 -22.78
C GLU A 126 -39.26 -21.92 -22.62
N PRO A 127 -40.12 -22.10 -21.61
CA PRO A 127 -40.91 -23.31 -21.51
C PRO A 127 -41.93 -23.32 -22.65
N HIS A 128 -41.71 -24.19 -23.63
CA HIS A 128 -42.70 -24.52 -24.64
C HIS A 128 -43.94 -25.10 -23.94
N GLN A 129 -45.00 -24.29 -23.84
CA GLN A 129 -46.35 -24.80 -23.62
C GLN A 129 -46.75 -25.59 -24.87
N GLY A 130 -46.62 -26.93 -24.77
CA GLY A 130 -47.24 -27.88 -25.67
C GLY A 130 -48.66 -28.20 -25.21
N GLU A 131 -49.55 -28.29 -26.20
CA GLU A 131 -51.00 -28.48 -26.23
C GLU A 131 -51.61 -29.53 -25.29
#